data_AF-A0AAN8AF97-F1
#
_entry.id   AF-A0AAN8AF97-F1
#
_cell.length_a   1.000
_cell.length_b   1.000
_cell.length_c   1.000
_cell.angle_alpha   90.00
_cell.angle_beta   90.00
_cell.angle_gamma   90.00
#
_symmetry.space_group_name_H-M   'P 1'
#
loop_
_entity.id
_entity.type
_entity.pdbx_description
1 polymer ?
#
loop_
_entity_poly.entity_id
_entity_poly.type
_entity_poly.pdbx_seq_one_letter_code
_entity_poly.pdbx_strand_id
1 'polypeptide(L)'
;MVRCFLINTVCPVSALGAGESRVLYCRVFGPDESIFTDQNRELSPEERRVLQREKIAVVARQVRSAVSLSREAAGRLLVEAVPGEEALALQEADSGVLRLRAGDPFPEEMSALWLGVQSLGFTLVCEPHENLLLAEGTLRTLTRHCLEQLHMLGQGSEVLLRSNRIDALLSRLLPHGQLLFLNHRFAQSLEKEVSAYMAK
;
A
#
# COMPACT_ATOMS: atom_id res chain seq x y z
N MET A 1 5.72 -12.66 6.61
CA MET A 1 5.07 -11.46 7.16
C MET A 1 4.94 -10.38 6.07
N VAL A 2 4.09 -9.37 6.27
CA VAL A 2 4.12 -8.14 5.46
C VAL A 2 5.27 -7.25 5.93
N ARG A 3 6.15 -6.85 5.02
CA ARG A 3 7.28 -5.94 5.31
C ARG A 3 6.91 -4.47 5.24
N CYS A 4 6.06 -4.08 4.30
CA CYS A 4 5.59 -2.71 4.25
C CYS A 4 4.22 -2.57 3.61
N PHE A 5 3.53 -1.51 4.01
CA PHE A 5 2.36 -0.98 3.35
C PHE A 5 2.69 0.42 2.85
N LEU A 6 2.28 0.75 1.63
CA LEU A 6 2.49 2.08 1.06
C LEU A 6 1.29 2.53 0.24
N ILE A 7 1.09 3.84 0.22
CA ILE A 7 0.14 4.54 -0.64
C ILE A 7 0.96 5.49 -1.52
N ASN A 8 0.81 5.38 -2.84
CA ASN A 8 1.58 6.16 -3.80
C ASN A 8 0.71 6.66 -4.96
N THR A 9 1.18 7.66 -5.70
CA THR A 9 0.48 8.14 -6.90
C THR A 9 0.76 7.23 -8.08
N VAL A 10 -0.29 6.80 -8.78
CA VAL A 10 -0.19 5.94 -9.98
C VAL A 10 -0.48 6.69 -11.28
N CYS A 11 -1.14 7.85 -11.21
CA CYS A 11 -1.30 8.75 -12.34
C CYS A 11 -0.13 9.71 -12.47
N PRO A 12 0.14 10.27 -13.67
CA PRO A 12 1.08 11.37 -13.84
C PRO A 12 0.71 12.54 -12.93
N VAL A 13 1.70 13.07 -12.22
CA VAL A 13 1.56 14.29 -11.40
C VAL A 13 2.39 15.36 -12.08
N SER A 14 1.79 16.50 -12.45
CA SER A 14 2.45 17.55 -13.25
C SER A 14 3.74 18.11 -12.62
N ALA A 15 3.93 17.93 -11.31
CA ALA A 15 5.12 18.35 -10.57
C ALA A 15 6.25 17.30 -10.55
N LEU A 16 6.03 16.12 -11.13
CA LEU A 16 6.98 15.01 -11.15
C LEU A 16 7.38 14.64 -12.59
N GLY A 17 8.57 14.05 -12.73
CA GLY A 17 9.06 13.54 -14.01
C GLY A 17 8.18 12.40 -14.55
N ALA A 18 8.27 12.15 -15.86
CA ALA A 18 7.61 11.00 -16.47
C ALA A 18 8.11 9.70 -15.84
N GLY A 19 7.21 8.87 -15.32
CA GLY A 19 7.57 7.61 -14.66
C GLY A 19 7.78 7.71 -13.14
N GLU A 20 7.82 8.92 -12.59
CA GLU A 20 7.94 9.12 -11.15
C GLU A 20 6.62 8.86 -10.43
N SER A 21 6.74 8.39 -9.19
CA SER A 21 5.62 8.13 -8.29
C SER A 21 5.90 8.79 -6.95
N ARG A 22 4.95 9.57 -6.45
CA ARG A 22 5.03 10.15 -5.10
C ARG A 22 4.58 9.11 -4.09
N VAL A 23 5.45 8.75 -3.16
CA VAL A 23 5.03 8.01 -1.96
C VAL A 23 4.35 9.00 -1.02
N LEU A 24 3.06 8.78 -0.75
CA LEU A 24 2.23 9.64 0.11
C LEU A 24 2.22 9.13 1.54
N TYR A 25 2.23 7.81 1.71
CA TYR A 25 2.28 7.16 3.01
C TYR A 25 3.11 5.88 2.89
N CYS A 26 3.88 5.57 3.93
CA CYS A 26 4.57 4.30 4.05
C CYS A 26 4.66 3.89 5.52
N ARG A 27 4.34 2.63 5.77
CA ARG A 27 4.57 1.95 7.05
C ARG A 27 5.44 0.73 6.79
N VAL A 28 6.58 0.66 7.46
CA VAL A 28 7.45 -0.52 7.47
C VAL A 28 7.20 -1.31 8.75
N PHE A 29 7.21 -2.63 8.64
CA PHE A 29 6.95 -3.58 9.71
C PHE A 29 8.17 -4.48 9.94
N GLY A 30 8.37 -4.84 11.21
CA GLY A 30 9.50 -5.67 11.63
C GLY A 30 10.80 -4.87 11.85
N PRO A 31 11.86 -5.55 12.31
CA PRO A 31 13.15 -4.93 12.54
C PRO A 31 13.81 -4.56 11.21
N ASP A 32 14.36 -3.35 11.18
CA ASP A 32 15.11 -2.76 10.07
C ASP A 32 16.15 -3.74 9.49
N GLU A 33 16.79 -4.56 10.34
CA GLU A 33 17.83 -5.53 9.95
C GLU A 33 17.42 -6.51 8.84
N SER A 34 16.13 -6.81 8.71
CA SER A 34 15.63 -7.73 7.68
C SER A 34 15.61 -7.16 6.26
N ILE A 35 15.72 -5.83 6.14
CA ILE A 35 15.75 -5.09 4.88
C ILE A 35 17.20 -4.78 4.48
N PHE A 36 18.13 -4.88 5.42
CA PHE A 36 19.54 -4.52 5.27
C PHE A 36 20.39 -5.79 5.13
N THR A 37 21.23 -5.86 4.09
CA THR A 37 22.27 -6.90 3.99
C THR A 37 23.34 -6.68 5.06
N ASP A 38 24.20 -7.67 5.33
CA ASP A 38 25.28 -7.52 6.32
C ASP A 38 26.20 -6.31 6.04
N GLN A 39 26.35 -5.91 4.78
CA GLN A 39 27.09 -4.72 4.36
C GLN A 39 26.44 -3.40 4.81
N ASN A 40 25.13 -3.39 5.02
CA ASN A 40 24.35 -2.22 5.43
C ASN A 40 24.29 -2.06 6.96
N ARG A 41 24.82 -3.02 7.73
CA ARG A 41 24.89 -2.92 9.20
C ARG A 41 25.85 -1.83 9.67
N GLU A 42 26.84 -1.46 8.86
CA GLU A 42 27.79 -0.39 9.18
C GLU A 42 27.25 1.01 8.89
N LEU A 43 26.11 1.13 8.19
CA LEU A 43 25.50 2.42 7.86
C LEU A 43 24.99 3.14 9.11
N SER A 44 25.17 4.45 9.12
CA SER A 44 24.58 5.35 10.10
C SER A 44 23.03 5.28 10.04
N PRO A 45 22.33 5.63 11.13
CA PRO A 45 20.87 5.65 11.15
C PRO A 45 20.24 6.53 10.06
N GLU A 46 20.92 7.60 9.65
CA GLU A 46 20.45 8.49 8.59
C GLU A 46 20.56 7.83 7.21
N GLU A 47 21.69 7.21 6.91
CA GLU A 47 21.92 6.46 5.67
C GLU A 47 20.92 5.29 5.54
N ARG A 48 20.63 4.60 6.65
CA ARG A 48 19.61 3.54 6.68
C ARG A 48 18.22 4.07 6.32
N ARG A 49 17.83 5.24 6.84
CA ARG A 49 16.54 5.88 6.50
C ARG A 49 16.48 6.31 5.04
N VAL A 50 17.59 6.83 4.50
CA VAL A 50 17.67 7.19 3.08
C VAL A 50 17.52 5.96 2.20
N LEU A 51 18.31 4.91 2.47
CA LEU A 51 18.26 3.66 1.72
C LEU A 51 16.88 3.00 1.79
N GLN A 52 16.23 3.04 2.96
CA GLN A 52 14.86 2.54 3.11
C GLN A 52 13.89 3.33 2.23
N ARG A 53 13.98 4.66 2.20
CA ARG A 53 13.13 5.49 1.32
C ARG A 53 13.36 5.19 -0.16
N GLU A 54 14.60 4.99 -0.57
CA GLU A 54 14.94 4.61 -1.95
C GLU A 54 14.34 3.27 -2.34
N LYS A 55 14.49 2.26 -1.47
CA LYS A 55 13.87 0.93 -1.65
C LYS A 55 12.36 1.02 -1.82
N ILE A 56 11.69 1.80 -0.97
CA ILE A 56 10.24 2.03 -1.07
C ILE A 56 9.88 2.78 -2.36
N ALA A 57 10.68 3.76 -2.78
CA ALA A 57 10.47 4.47 -4.04
C ALA A 57 10.61 3.55 -5.26
N VAL A 58 11.52 2.57 -5.24
CA VAL A 58 11.63 1.53 -6.27
C VAL A 58 10.34 0.73 -6.37
N VAL A 59 9.81 0.23 -5.25
CA VAL A 59 8.53 -0.50 -5.23
C VAL A 59 7.40 0.36 -5.79
N ALA A 60 7.28 1.62 -5.35
CA ALA A 60 6.24 2.53 -5.82
C ALA A 60 6.30 2.77 -7.34
N ARG A 61 7.49 2.93 -7.92
CA ARG A 61 7.68 3.06 -9.38
C ARG A 61 7.28 1.80 -10.14
N GLN A 62 7.66 0.63 -9.62
CA GLN A 62 7.30 -0.64 -10.26
C GLN A 62 5.79 -0.87 -10.22
N VAL A 63 5.13 -0.60 -9.09
CA VAL A 63 3.68 -0.70 -8.95
C VAL A 63 2.97 0.31 -9.86
N ARG A 64 3.42 1.57 -9.91
CA ARG A 64 2.88 2.56 -10.87
C ARG A 64 2.92 2.04 -12.30
N SER A 65 4.05 1.45 -12.69
CA SER A 65 4.23 0.90 -14.04
C SER A 65 3.29 -0.28 -14.29
N ALA A 66 3.12 -1.16 -13.32
CA ALA A 66 2.16 -2.27 -13.40
C ALA A 66 0.70 -1.81 -13.52
N VAL A 67 0.32 -0.78 -12.76
CA VAL A 67 -1.01 -0.16 -12.83
C VAL A 67 -1.23 0.50 -14.20
N SER A 68 -0.26 1.28 -14.70
CA SER A 68 -0.34 1.90 -16.04
C SER A 68 -0.52 0.83 -17.11
N LEU A 69 0.32 -0.20 -17.09
CA LEU A 69 0.25 -1.32 -18.03
C LEU A 69 -1.10 -2.04 -17.97
N SER A 70 -1.62 -2.30 -16.77
CA SER A 70 -2.93 -2.94 -16.60
C SER A 70 -4.05 -2.10 -17.20
N ARG A 71 -4.03 -0.78 -16.97
CA ARG A 71 -5.05 0.15 -17.48
C ARG A 71 -5.00 0.27 -18.99
N GLU A 72 -3.80 0.40 -19.54
CA GLU A 72 -3.56 0.43 -20.98
C GLU A 72 -4.02 -0.86 -21.65
N ALA A 73 -3.68 -2.02 -21.07
CA ALA A 73 -4.10 -3.33 -21.56
C ALA A 73 -5.62 -3.52 -21.49
N ALA A 74 -6.27 -2.98 -20.45
CA ALA A 74 -7.72 -3.03 -20.30
C ALA A 74 -8.47 -2.00 -21.17
N GLY A 75 -7.77 -1.07 -21.81
CA GLY A 75 -8.37 0.02 -22.59
C GLY A 75 -9.27 0.94 -21.75
N ARG A 76 -9.09 0.98 -20.42
CA ARG A 76 -9.94 1.74 -19.51
C ARG A 76 -9.51 3.21 -19.48
N LEU A 77 -10.47 4.10 -19.73
CA LEU A 77 -10.31 5.51 -19.45
C LEU A 77 -10.57 5.75 -17.96
N LEU A 78 -9.66 6.46 -17.30
CA LEU A 78 -9.89 6.93 -15.93
C LEU A 78 -11.05 7.94 -15.95
N VAL A 79 -12.16 7.55 -15.33
CA VAL A 79 -13.24 8.46 -14.98
C VAL A 79 -13.00 8.91 -13.55
N GLU A 80 -12.90 10.21 -13.32
CA GLU A 80 -12.76 10.76 -11.96
C GLU A 80 -14.00 10.38 -11.15
N ALA A 81 -13.80 9.60 -10.09
CA ALA A 81 -14.88 9.24 -9.16
C ALA A 81 -15.33 10.49 -8.38
N VAL A 82 -16.65 10.64 -8.25
CA VAL A 82 -17.25 11.73 -7.49
C VAL A 82 -17.22 11.36 -5.99
N PRO A 83 -17.08 12.34 -5.06
CA PRO A 83 -17.26 12.07 -3.64
C PRO A 83 -18.60 11.37 -3.37
N GLY A 84 -18.59 10.24 -2.64
CA GLY A 84 -19.74 9.36 -2.45
C GLY A 84 -19.72 8.09 -3.30
N GLU A 85 -18.82 7.97 -4.28
CA GLU A 85 -18.64 6.80 -5.14
C GLU A 85 -17.47 5.89 -4.69
N GLU A 86 -17.02 6.00 -3.44
CA GLU A 86 -15.86 5.26 -2.90
C GLU A 86 -15.97 3.75 -3.09
N ALA A 87 -17.14 3.18 -2.80
CA ALA A 87 -17.39 1.75 -2.93
C ALA A 87 -17.35 1.28 -4.39
N LEU A 88 -17.87 2.09 -5.31
CA LEU A 88 -17.85 1.81 -6.75
C LEU A 88 -16.41 1.88 -7.29
N ALA A 89 -15.67 2.92 -6.91
CA ALA A 89 -14.27 3.09 -7.29
C ALA A 89 -13.41 1.91 -6.83
N LEU A 90 -13.68 1.33 -5.65
CA LEU A 90 -13.00 0.13 -5.17
C LEU A 90 -13.41 -1.15 -5.93
N GLN A 91 -14.67 -1.25 -6.35
CA GLN A 91 -15.15 -2.39 -7.14
C GLN A 91 -14.48 -2.41 -8.53
N GLU A 92 -14.28 -1.24 -9.12
CA GLU A 92 -13.66 -1.08 -10.44
C GLU A 92 -12.13 -1.06 -10.40
N ALA A 93 -11.53 -1.08 -9.21
CA ALA A 93 -10.09 -0.98 -9.00
C ALA A 93 -9.30 -2.06 -9.75
N ASP A 94 -8.19 -1.65 -10.35
CA ASP A 94 -7.21 -2.57 -10.92
C ASP A 94 -6.48 -3.28 -9.78
N SER A 95 -6.18 -4.56 -9.95
CA SER A 95 -5.41 -5.33 -8.95
C SER A 95 -4.37 -6.21 -9.60
N GLY A 96 -3.33 -6.52 -8.85
CA GLY A 96 -2.32 -7.47 -9.32
C GLY A 96 -1.27 -7.79 -8.27
N VAL A 97 -0.37 -8.69 -8.68
CA VAL A 97 0.78 -9.11 -7.88
C VAL A 97 2.04 -8.94 -8.72
N LEU A 98 3.04 -8.29 -8.15
CA LEU A 98 4.36 -8.13 -8.73
C LEU A 98 5.38 -8.93 -7.93
N ARG A 99 6.18 -9.74 -8.61
CA ARG A 99 7.32 -10.43 -8.00
C ARG A 99 8.52 -9.49 -7.94
N LEU A 100 8.94 -9.13 -6.73
CA LEU A 100 10.16 -8.37 -6.47
C LEU A 100 11.32 -9.37 -6.34
N ARG A 101 12.28 -9.32 -7.27
CA ARG A 101 13.43 -10.22 -7.25
C ARG A 101 14.34 -9.91 -6.07
N ALA A 102 15.02 -10.94 -5.58
CA ALA A 102 16.10 -10.79 -4.61
C ALA A 102 17.21 -9.86 -5.13
N GLY A 103 17.77 -9.05 -4.24
CA GLY A 103 18.83 -8.07 -4.51
C GLY A 103 18.38 -6.64 -4.22
N ASP A 104 17.51 -6.11 -5.07
CA ASP A 104 16.99 -4.73 -4.98
C ASP A 104 15.49 -4.72 -5.30
N PRO A 105 14.59 -4.28 -4.38
CA PRO A 105 14.86 -3.57 -3.12
C PRO A 105 15.08 -4.44 -1.88
N PHE A 106 14.82 -5.74 -1.95
CA PHE A 106 14.91 -6.65 -0.79
C PHE A 106 15.97 -7.72 -1.00
N PRO A 107 16.67 -8.16 0.06
CA PRO A 107 17.70 -9.20 -0.04
C PRO A 107 17.10 -10.54 -0.49
N GLU A 108 15.87 -10.82 -0.08
CA GLU A 108 15.10 -11.98 -0.49
C GLU A 108 14.06 -11.60 -1.54
N GLU A 109 13.54 -12.61 -2.23
CA GLU A 109 12.40 -12.43 -3.10
C GLU A 109 11.17 -12.02 -2.29
N MET A 110 10.35 -11.12 -2.84
CA MET A 110 9.13 -10.65 -2.18
C MET A 110 7.99 -10.58 -3.19
N SER A 111 6.75 -10.53 -2.69
CA SER A 111 5.55 -10.30 -3.50
C SER A 111 4.92 -8.97 -3.14
N ALA A 112 4.79 -8.06 -4.10
CA ALA A 112 4.07 -6.80 -3.94
C ALA A 112 2.65 -6.94 -4.50
N LEU A 113 1.67 -7.09 -3.63
CA LEU A 113 0.25 -7.00 -4.01
C LEU A 113 -0.14 -5.54 -4.10
N TRP A 114 -0.88 -5.17 -5.14
CA TRP A 114 -1.29 -3.79 -5.36
C TRP A 114 -2.74 -3.68 -5.78
N LEU A 115 -3.37 -2.55 -5.40
CA LEU A 115 -4.66 -2.08 -5.88
C LEU A 115 -4.50 -0.65 -6.43
N GLY A 116 -4.87 -0.44 -7.69
CA GLY A 116 -4.91 0.86 -8.34
C GLY A 116 -6.33 1.43 -8.32
N VAL A 117 -6.59 2.37 -7.42
CA VAL A 117 -7.88 3.07 -7.32
C VAL A 117 -7.68 4.51 -7.76
N GLN A 118 -8.30 4.91 -8.87
CA GLN A 118 -8.19 6.28 -9.38
C GLN A 118 -6.72 6.72 -9.55
N SER A 119 -6.30 7.80 -8.88
CA SER A 119 -4.93 8.30 -8.90
C SER A 119 -3.99 7.67 -7.87
N LEU A 120 -4.51 6.76 -7.03
CA LEU A 120 -3.79 6.15 -5.92
C LEU A 120 -3.49 4.66 -6.16
N GLY A 121 -2.32 4.24 -5.70
CA GLY A 121 -1.91 2.85 -5.58
C GLY A 121 -1.78 2.49 -4.11
N PHE A 122 -2.40 1.39 -3.71
CA PHE A 122 -2.26 0.79 -2.38
C PHE A 122 -1.46 -0.49 -2.54
N THR A 123 -0.37 -0.67 -1.78
CA THR A 123 0.51 -1.82 -1.95
C THR A 123 0.85 -2.47 -0.61
N LEU A 124 0.83 -3.81 -0.56
CA LEU A 124 1.45 -4.63 0.49
C LEU A 124 2.62 -5.39 -0.09
N VAL A 125 3.78 -5.32 0.58
CA VAL A 125 4.94 -6.16 0.26
C VAL A 125 5.00 -7.32 1.25
N CYS A 126 4.87 -8.54 0.75
CA CYS A 126 4.81 -9.79 1.49
C CYS A 126 6.05 -10.65 1.26
N GLU A 127 6.51 -11.34 2.30
CA GLU A 127 7.53 -12.39 2.21
C GLU A 127 7.06 -13.60 1.39
N PRO A 128 7.98 -14.45 0.86
CA PRO A 128 7.66 -15.56 -0.04
C PRO A 128 6.61 -16.56 0.45
N HIS A 129 6.51 -16.74 1.77
CA HIS A 129 5.67 -17.76 2.39
C HIS A 129 4.32 -17.23 2.90
N GLU A 130 4.03 -15.95 2.68
CA GLU A 130 2.76 -15.38 3.08
C GLU A 130 1.61 -15.86 2.21
N ASN A 131 0.43 -15.99 2.81
CA ASN A 131 -0.78 -16.30 2.08
C ASN A 131 -1.24 -15.06 1.28
N LEU A 132 -0.97 -15.07 -0.03
CA LEU A 132 -1.31 -13.95 -0.92
C LEU A 132 -2.81 -13.68 -1.01
N LEU A 133 -3.65 -14.72 -0.91
CA LEU A 133 -5.11 -14.55 -0.91
C LEU A 133 -5.58 -13.79 0.34
N LEU A 134 -5.00 -14.13 1.49
CA LEU A 134 -5.27 -13.41 2.73
C LEU A 134 -4.75 -11.97 2.65
N ALA A 135 -3.55 -11.78 2.11
CA ALA A 135 -2.96 -10.46 1.90
C ALA A 135 -3.82 -9.57 0.99
N GLU A 136 -4.36 -10.12 -0.10
CA GLU A 136 -5.27 -9.41 -1.00
C GLU A 136 -6.56 -9.00 -0.28
N GLY A 137 -7.16 -9.91 0.49
CA GLY A 137 -8.35 -9.62 1.30
C GLY A 137 -8.10 -8.50 2.33
N THR A 138 -6.94 -8.53 2.99
CA THR A 138 -6.50 -7.48 3.91
C THR A 138 -6.27 -6.15 3.19
N LEU A 139 -5.59 -6.15 2.03
CA LEU A 139 -5.35 -4.95 1.22
C LEU A 139 -6.66 -4.31 0.75
N ARG A 140 -7.61 -5.12 0.26
CA ARG A 140 -8.93 -4.63 -0.16
C ARG A 140 -9.70 -4.02 1.00
N THR A 141 -9.61 -4.63 2.18
CA THR A 141 -10.27 -4.12 3.40
C THR A 141 -9.63 -2.81 3.87
N LEU A 142 -8.29 -2.74 3.92
CA LEU A 142 -7.57 -1.51 4.23
C LEU A 142 -7.93 -0.39 3.26
N THR A 143 -7.94 -0.69 1.96
CA THR A 143 -8.27 0.27 0.91
C THR A 143 -9.70 0.77 1.05
N ARG A 144 -10.66 -0.12 1.33
CA ARG A 144 -12.05 0.26 1.62
C ARG A 144 -12.15 1.26 2.76
N HIS A 145 -11.53 0.97 3.90
CA HIS A 145 -11.54 1.88 5.05
C HIS A 145 -10.87 3.22 4.74
N CYS A 146 -9.78 3.21 3.98
CA CYS A 146 -9.11 4.43 3.55
C CYS A 146 -10.01 5.29 2.64
N LEU A 147 -10.71 4.67 1.70
CA LEU A 147 -11.60 5.40 0.79
C LEU A 147 -12.85 5.87 1.53
N GLU A 148 -13.63 4.95 2.09
CA GLU A 148 -14.96 5.23 2.64
C GLU A 148 -14.93 6.05 3.93
N GLN A 149 -13.94 5.82 4.81
CA GLN A 149 -13.92 6.44 6.13
C GLN A 149 -12.97 7.63 6.23
N LEU A 150 -11.98 7.69 5.34
CA LEU A 150 -11.03 8.81 5.29
C LEU A 150 -11.22 9.68 4.05
N HIS A 151 -12.21 9.38 3.20
CA HIS A 151 -12.57 10.12 1.97
C HIS A 151 -11.39 10.38 1.03
N MET A 152 -10.56 9.35 0.81
CA MET A 152 -9.29 9.45 0.08
C MET A 152 -9.42 9.38 -1.46
N LEU A 153 -10.52 9.85 -2.07
CA LEU A 153 -10.71 9.82 -3.54
C LEU A 153 -10.03 10.95 -4.32
N GLY A 154 -9.28 11.85 -3.66
CA GLY A 154 -8.65 13.01 -4.30
C GLY A 154 -7.24 12.75 -4.88
N GLN A 155 -6.53 13.83 -5.19
CA GLN A 155 -5.16 13.85 -5.72
C GLN A 155 -4.07 13.43 -4.70
N GLY A 156 -4.45 12.77 -3.61
CA GLY A 156 -3.54 12.26 -2.58
C GLY A 156 -3.19 13.21 -1.43
N SER A 157 -3.67 14.46 -1.42
CA SER A 157 -3.49 15.39 -0.28
C SER A 157 -4.11 14.85 1.01
N GLU A 158 -5.27 14.20 0.92
CA GLU A 158 -5.97 13.58 2.06
C GLU A 158 -5.13 12.50 2.73
N VAL A 159 -4.32 11.77 1.96
CA VAL A 159 -3.42 10.73 2.50
C VAL A 159 -2.44 11.33 3.51
N LEU A 160 -1.90 12.52 3.20
CA LEU A 160 -0.95 13.22 4.07
C LEU A 160 -1.63 13.74 5.34
N LEU A 161 -2.87 14.22 5.24
CA LEU A 161 -3.63 14.76 6.38
C LEU A 161 -4.14 13.68 7.34
N ARG A 162 -4.23 12.43 6.87
CA ARG A 162 -4.85 11.31 7.60
C ARG A 162 -3.87 10.20 7.98
N SER A 163 -2.56 10.43 7.88
CA SER A 163 -1.51 9.45 8.20
C SER A 163 -1.71 8.76 9.55
N ASN A 164 -2.03 9.53 10.61
CA ASN A 164 -2.27 8.99 11.95
C ASN A 164 -3.47 8.03 12.00
N ARG A 165 -4.51 8.29 11.20
CA ARG A 165 -5.68 7.41 11.11
C ARG A 165 -5.34 6.14 10.32
N ILE A 166 -4.52 6.25 9.28
CA ILE A 166 -3.99 5.09 8.56
C ILE A 166 -3.14 4.21 9.50
N ASP A 167 -2.26 4.81 10.31
CA ASP A 167 -1.47 4.07 11.33
C ASP A 167 -2.38 3.30 12.30
N ALA A 168 -3.47 3.92 12.74
CA ALA A 168 -4.44 3.30 13.65
C ALA A 168 -5.23 2.14 12.99
N LEU A 169 -5.50 2.22 11.68
CA LEU A 169 -6.07 1.11 10.90
C LEU A 169 -5.08 -0.05 10.80
N LEU A 170 -3.85 0.23 10.39
CA LEU A 170 -2.80 -0.77 10.22
C LEU A 170 -2.48 -1.48 11.53
N SER A 171 -2.46 -0.76 12.66
CA SER A 171 -2.20 -1.35 13.97
C SER A 171 -3.27 -2.38 14.39
N ARG A 172 -4.49 -2.30 13.84
CA ARG A 172 -5.60 -3.22 14.12
C ARG A 172 -5.72 -4.34 13.11
N LEU A 173 -5.61 -4.00 11.82
CA LEU A 173 -5.81 -4.94 10.71
C LEU A 173 -4.54 -5.73 10.36
N LEU A 174 -3.37 -5.18 10.67
CA LEU A 174 -2.07 -5.72 10.33
C LEU A 174 -1.05 -5.46 11.46
N PRO A 175 -1.31 -5.96 12.69
CA PRO A 175 -0.45 -5.71 13.83
C PRO A 175 0.96 -6.22 13.55
N HIS A 176 1.95 -5.34 13.65
CA HIS A 176 3.35 -5.65 13.37
C HIS A 176 3.63 -6.29 11.99
N GLY A 177 2.74 -6.11 11.00
CA GLY A 177 2.90 -6.72 9.68
C GLY A 177 2.32 -8.14 9.57
N GLN A 178 1.65 -8.64 10.60
CA GLN A 178 1.08 -9.98 10.61
C GLN A 178 -0.30 -10.02 9.95
N LEU A 179 -0.46 -10.88 8.95
CA LEU A 179 -1.77 -11.15 8.36
C LEU A 179 -2.65 -11.90 9.36
N LEU A 180 -3.79 -11.31 9.69
CA LEU A 180 -4.75 -11.93 10.60
C LEU A 180 -5.74 -12.78 9.81
N PHE A 181 -5.84 -14.07 10.15
CA PHE A 181 -6.95 -14.88 9.66
C PHE A 181 -8.22 -14.51 10.43
N LEU A 182 -9.06 -13.67 9.82
CA LEU A 182 -10.29 -13.21 10.42
C LEU A 182 -11.43 -14.14 10.03
N ASN A 183 -12.01 -14.85 10.99
CA ASN A 183 -13.30 -15.50 10.76
C ASN A 183 -14.41 -14.44 10.62
N HIS A 184 -15.58 -14.81 10.07
CA HIS A 184 -16.65 -13.84 9.79
C HIS A 184 -17.06 -13.00 11.00
N ARG A 185 -17.04 -13.58 12.20
CA ARG A 185 -17.44 -12.92 13.44
C ARG A 185 -16.38 -11.93 13.91
N PHE A 186 -15.10 -12.28 13.79
CA PHE A 186 -13.99 -11.38 14.09
C PHE A 186 -13.89 -10.24 13.08
N ALA A 187 -14.09 -10.52 11.79
CA ALA A 187 -14.13 -9.49 10.76
C ALA A 187 -15.21 -8.44 11.07
N GLN A 188 -16.45 -8.87 11.35
CA GLN A 188 -17.54 -7.96 11.71
C GLN A 188 -17.28 -7.18 13.01
N SER A 189 -16.68 -7.82 14.02
CA SER A 189 -16.33 -7.14 15.27
C SER A 189 -15.25 -6.07 15.05
N LEU A 190 -14.24 -6.40 14.26
CA LEU A 190 -13.13 -5.51 13.93
C LEU A 190 -13.62 -4.33 13.08
N GLU A 191 -14.48 -4.59 12.09
CA GLU A 191 -15.13 -3.54 11.29
C GLU A 191 -15.94 -2.57 12.16
N LYS A 192 -16.68 -3.07 13.15
CA LYS A 192 -17.41 -2.24 14.12
C LYS A 192 -16.47 -1.38 14.96
N GLU A 193 -15.38 -1.97 15.46
CA GLU A 193 -14.39 -1.25 16.27
C GLU A 193 -13.70 -0.15 15.45
N VAL A 194 -13.27 -0.48 14.23
CA VAL A 194 -12.64 0.45 13.29
C VAL A 194 -13.60 1.59 12.96
N SER A 195 -14.86 1.29 12.66
CA SER A 195 -15.87 2.31 12.35
C SER A 195 -16.17 3.22 13.54
N ALA A 196 -16.28 2.65 14.74
CA ALA A 196 -16.49 3.43 15.97
C ALA A 196 -15.30 4.33 16.30
N TYR A 197 -14.08 3.92 15.96
CA TYR A 197 -12.88 4.74 16.12
C TYR A 197 -12.83 5.88 15.08
N MET A 198 -13.22 5.61 13.83
CA MET A 198 -13.19 6.61 12.74
C MET A 198 -14.30 7.65 12.82
N ALA A 199 -15.39 7.34 13.51
CA ALA A 199 -16.46 8.30 13.80
C ALA A 199 -16.12 9.32 14.90
N LYS A 200 -14.98 9.15 15.59
CA LYS A 200 -14.44 10.09 16.59
C LYS A 200 -13.43 11.06 15.97
#